data_AF-A0A938A2L2-F1
#
_entry.id   AF-A0A938A2L2-F1
#
_cell.length_a   1.000
_cell.length_b   1.000
_cell.length_c   1.000
_cell.angle_alpha   90.00
_cell.angle_beta   90.00
_cell.angle_gamma   90.00
#
_symmetry.space_group_name_H-M   'P 1'
#
loop_
_entity.id
_entity.type
_entity.pdbx_description
1 polymer ?
#
loop_
_entity_poly.entity_id
_entity_poly.type
_entity_poly.pdbx_seq_one_letter_code
_entity_poly.pdbx_strand_id
1 'polypeptide(L)'
;MLRLISLNLNGLRSAAGKGLLAWLGRQRADVLCMQEVKAQPQDLEPRLLAPRGWHATFHCAQRKGYSGVAIWSRRAPDRVVEG
;
A
#
# COMPACT_ATOMS: atom_id res chain seq x y z
N MET A 1 -18.75 -5.25 -9.50
CA MET A 1 -18.72 -3.83 -9.08
C MET A 1 -17.31 -3.53 -8.59
N LEU A 2 -16.70 -2.43 -9.01
CA LEU A 2 -15.38 -1.99 -8.56
C LEU A 2 -15.43 -1.62 -7.07
N ARG A 3 -14.44 -2.06 -6.28
CA ARG A 3 -14.30 -1.71 -4.86
C ARG A 3 -12.95 -1.06 -4.57
N LEU A 4 -13.00 0.20 -4.15
CA LEU A 4 -11.85 0.97 -3.69
C LEU A 4 -11.92 1.17 -2.17
N ILE A 5 -10.79 1.01 -1.51
CA ILE A 5 -10.63 1.21 -0.07
C ILE A 5 -9.54 2.26 0.14
N SER A 6 -9.75 3.19 1.07
CA SER A 6 -8.72 4.12 1.52
C SER A 6 -8.47 3.94 3.02
N LEU A 7 -7.21 3.82 3.43
CA LEU A 7 -6.80 3.64 4.83
C LEU A 7 -5.60 4.52 5.16
N ASN A 8 -5.70 5.30 6.24
CA ASN A 8 -4.51 5.80 6.92
C ASN A 8 -3.98 4.69 7.84
N LEU A 9 -2.74 4.25 7.64
CA LEU A 9 -2.16 3.09 8.32
C LEU A 9 -1.41 3.44 9.60
N ASN A 10 -0.97 4.70 9.75
CA ASN A 10 0.01 5.09 10.76
C ASN A 10 1.23 4.13 10.79
N GLY A 11 1.72 3.75 9.61
CA GLY A 11 2.86 2.86 9.40
C GLY A 11 2.48 1.50 8.81
N LEU A 12 2.91 1.24 7.57
CA LEU A 12 2.61 -0.01 6.84
C LEU A 12 3.13 -1.26 7.56
N ARG A 13 4.34 -1.21 8.14
CA ARG A 13 4.91 -2.33 8.91
C ARG A 13 4.10 -2.63 10.17
N SER A 14 3.65 -1.59 10.88
CA SER A 14 2.80 -1.76 12.07
C SER A 14 1.44 -2.35 11.69
N ALA A 15 0.81 -1.84 10.62
CA ALA A 15 -0.44 -2.37 10.10
C ALA A 15 -0.32 -3.82 9.63
N ALA A 16 0.79 -4.18 8.97
CA ALA A 16 1.09 -5.55 8.58
C ALA A 16 1.18 -6.49 9.79
N GLY A 17 1.90 -6.08 10.85
CA GLY A 17 1.97 -6.81 12.12
C GLY A 17 0.61 -6.99 12.81
N LYS A 18 -0.34 -6.08 12.55
CA LYS A 18 -1.73 -6.14 13.04
C LYS A 18 -2.68 -6.90 12.09
N GLY A 19 -2.16 -7.55 11.05
CA GLY A 19 -2.95 -8.40 10.17
C GLY A 19 -3.56 -7.71 8.95
N LEU A 20 -2.99 -6.59 8.47
CA LEU A 20 -3.46 -5.88 7.26
C LEU A 20 -3.67 -6.81 6.06
N LEU A 21 -2.72 -7.71 5.77
CA LEU A 21 -2.82 -8.60 4.61
C LEU A 21 -3.97 -9.61 4.74
N ALA A 22 -4.14 -10.19 5.94
CA ALA A 22 -5.25 -11.10 6.21
C ALA A 22 -6.60 -10.36 6.13
N TRP A 23 -6.66 -9.14 6.65
CA TRP A 23 -7.82 -8.27 6.54
C TRP A 23 -8.14 -7.95 5.08
N LEU A 24 -7.15 -7.55 4.29
CA LEU A 24 -7.29 -7.21 2.87
C LEU A 24 -7.82 -8.39 2.05
N GLY A 25 -7.36 -9.62 2.34
CA GLY A 25 -7.82 -10.84 1.69
C GLY A 25 -9.34 -11.09 1.79
N ARG A 26 -9.99 -10.54 2.84
CA ARG A 26 -11.43 -10.66 3.05
C ARG A 26 -12.25 -9.55 2.41
N GLN A 27 -11.62 -8.45 2.00
CA GLN A 27 -12.35 -7.25 1.57
C GLN A 27 -12.85 -7.30 0.12
N ARG A 28 -12.38 -8.24 -0.70
CA ARG A 28 -12.64 -8.24 -2.16
C ARG A 28 -12.37 -6.87 -2.80
N ALA A 29 -11.31 -6.20 -2.36
CA ALA A 29 -10.91 -4.91 -2.91
C ALA A 29 -10.21 -5.07 -4.25
N ASP A 30 -10.42 -4.11 -5.14
CA ASP A 30 -9.74 -3.97 -6.43
C ASP A 30 -8.60 -2.95 -6.34
N VAL A 31 -8.78 -1.92 -5.49
CA VAL A 31 -7.80 -0.86 -5.23
C VAL A 31 -7.76 -0.57 -3.73
N LEU A 32 -6.55 -0.46 -3.18
CA LEU A 32 -6.28 -0.03 -1.81
C LEU A 32 -5.35 1.19 -1.86
N CYS A 33 -5.87 2.34 -1.41
CA CYS A 33 -5.12 3.56 -1.20
C CYS A 33 -4.67 3.63 0.26
N MET A 34 -3.40 3.90 0.50
CA MET A 34 -2.81 3.94 1.83
C MET A 34 -2.13 5.28 2.09
N GLN A 35 -2.39 5.85 3.26
CA GLN A 35 -1.71 7.04 3.76
C GLN A 35 -0.91 6.73 5.01
N GLU A 36 0.08 7.58 5.30
CA GLU A 36 1.03 7.39 6.40
C GLU A 36 1.73 6.02 6.35
N VAL A 37 2.29 5.68 5.20
CA VAL A 37 3.04 4.42 5.01
C VAL A 37 4.27 4.36 5.92
N LYS A 38 4.94 5.49 6.16
CA LYS A 38 6.09 5.67 7.07
C LYS A 38 7.22 4.65 6.86
N ALA A 39 7.47 4.29 5.60
CA ALA A 39 8.51 3.35 5.21
C ALA A 39 9.02 3.69 3.81
N GLN A 40 10.32 3.44 3.56
CA GLN A 40 10.88 3.39 2.22
C GLN A 40 10.70 1.97 1.66
N PRO A 41 10.63 1.77 0.33
CA PRO A 41 10.48 0.44 -0.26
C PRO A 41 11.58 -0.54 0.19
N GLN A 42 12.82 -0.06 0.30
CA GLN A 42 13.96 -0.84 0.78
C GLN A 42 13.84 -1.33 2.24
N ASP A 43 12.96 -0.71 3.05
CA ASP A 43 12.71 -1.09 4.44
C ASP A 43 11.54 -2.10 4.58
N LEU A 44 10.93 -2.51 3.45
CA LEU A 44 9.75 -3.37 3.41
C LEU A 44 10.11 -4.80 2.98
N GLU A 45 9.45 -5.76 3.61
CA GLU A 45 9.50 -7.15 3.15
C GLU A 45 8.86 -7.28 1.76
N PRO A 46 9.31 -8.24 0.92
CA PRO A 46 8.78 -8.42 -0.44
C PRO A 46 7.25 -8.51 -0.52
N ARG A 47 6.60 -9.14 0.47
CA ARG A 47 5.14 -9.27 0.55
C ARG A 47 4.40 -7.93 0.72
N LEU A 48 5.08 -6.89 1.21
CA LEU A 48 4.54 -5.54 1.37
C LEU A 48 4.93 -4.63 0.20
N LEU A 49 5.92 -5.01 -0.60
CA LEU A 49 6.27 -4.30 -1.83
C LEU A 49 5.27 -4.59 -2.94
N ALA A 50 4.86 -5.84 -3.09
CA ALA A 50 3.80 -6.24 -4.02
C ALA A 50 3.19 -7.56 -3.53
N PRO A 51 2.07 -7.52 -2.78
CA PRO A 51 1.35 -8.74 -2.46
C PRO A 51 0.97 -9.49 -3.74
N ARG A 52 0.93 -10.83 -3.71
CA ARG A 52 0.63 -11.64 -4.91
C ARG A 52 -0.68 -11.18 -5.57
N GLY A 53 -0.61 -10.87 -6.87
CA GLY A 53 -1.76 -10.40 -7.66
C GLY A 53 -2.12 -8.94 -7.43
N TRP A 54 -1.23 -8.15 -6.83
CA TRP A 54 -1.35 -6.70 -6.70
C TRP A 54 -0.16 -6.01 -7.35
N HIS A 55 -0.45 -4.92 -8.05
CA HIS A 55 0.52 -3.93 -8.50
C HIS A 55 0.59 -2.83 -7.47
N ALA A 56 1.79 -2.40 -7.13
CA ALA A 56 2.02 -1.43 -6.06
C ALA A 56 2.84 -0.25 -6.53
N THR A 57 2.45 0.93 -6.07
CA THR A 57 3.15 2.18 -6.29
C THR A 57 3.30 2.89 -4.94
N PHE A 58 4.47 3.46 -4.70
CA PHE A 58 4.80 4.16 -3.47
C PHE A 58 5.29 5.56 -3.80
N HIS A 59 4.84 6.55 -3.02
CA HIS A 59 5.44 7.87 -3.00
C HIS A 59 5.82 8.19 -1.56
N CYS A 60 7.11 8.10 -1.27
CA CYS A 60 7.65 8.18 0.09
C CYS A 60 8.10 9.60 0.41
N ALA A 61 7.97 10.01 1.67
CA ALA A 61 8.57 11.26 2.11
C ALA A 61 10.11 11.17 2.09
N GLN A 62 10.77 12.31 1.90
CA GLN A 62 12.24 12.39 1.98
C GLN A 62 12.76 11.98 3.37
N ARG A 63 12.07 12.40 4.45
CA ARG A 63 12.42 12.00 5.82
C ARG A 63 11.99 10.55 6.07
N LYS A 64 12.94 9.69 6.44
CA LYS A 64 12.67 8.30 6.82
C LYS A 64 11.64 8.21 7.96
N GLY A 65 10.75 7.22 7.88
CA GLY A 65 9.72 6.99 8.89
C GLY A 65 8.61 8.04 8.95
N TYR A 66 8.55 8.97 7.99
CA TYR A 66 7.57 10.04 7.96
C TYR A 66 6.65 9.94 6.74
N SER A 67 5.37 10.30 6.94
CA SER A 67 4.34 10.40 5.89
C SER A 67 4.39 9.26 4.87
N GLY A 68 4.26 9.57 3.57
CA GLY A 68 4.26 8.63 2.46
C GLY A 68 2.90 8.02 2.17
N VAL A 69 2.65 7.78 0.89
CA VAL A 69 1.42 7.16 0.38
C VAL A 69 1.77 5.95 -0.49
N ALA A 70 0.81 5.04 -0.63
CA ALA A 70 0.93 3.93 -1.56
C ALA A 70 -0.43 3.56 -2.15
N ILE A 71 -0.42 3.05 -3.37
CA ILE A 71 -1.60 2.48 -4.03
C ILE A 71 -1.27 1.04 -4.39
N TRP A 72 -2.12 0.12 -3.95
CA TRP A 72 -2.16 -1.24 -4.47
C TRP A 72 -3.38 -1.39 -5.37
N SER A 73 -3.21 -1.99 -6.55
CA SER A 73 -4.28 -2.28 -7.50
C SER A 73 -4.18 -3.70 -8.06
N ARG A 74 -5.32 -4.38 -8.29
CA ARG A 74 -5.32 -5.72 -8.90
C ARG A 74 -5.01 -5.71 -10.39
N ARG A 75 -5.40 -4.64 -11.07
CA ARG A 75 -5.09 -4.41 -12.48
C ARG A 75 -3.89 -3.48 -12.55
N ALA A 76 -2.94 -3.79 -13.43
CA ALA A 76 -1.82 -2.90 -13.70
C ALA A 76 -2.37 -1.52 -14.14
N PRO A 77 -1.88 -0.41 -13.56
CA PRO A 77 -2.24 0.91 -14.03
C PRO A 77 -1.57 1.18 -15.39
N ASP A 78 -2.30 1.79 -16.32
CA ASP A 78 -1.73 2.21 -17.62
C ASP A 78 -0.70 3.33 -17.46
N ARG A 79 -0.88 4.17 -16.43
CA ARG A 79 0.02 5.27 -16.09
C ARG A 79 -0.01 5.56 -14.59
N VAL A 80 1.15 5.88 -14.04
CA VAL A 80 1.32 6.48 -12.71
C VAL A 80 1.83 7.91 -12.92
N VAL A 81 1.23 8.88 -12.24
CA VAL A 81 1.67 10.28 -12.27
C VAL A 81 2.03 10.69 -10.85
N GLU A 82 3.27 11.13 -10.68
CA GLU A 82 3.78 11.74 -9.45
C GLU A 82 3.84 13.26 -9.65
N GLY A 83 3.65 14.02 -8.58
CA GLY A 83 3.58 15.49 -8.61
C GLY A 83 4.13 16.11 -7.34
#